data_AF-A0A932P6E6-F1
#
_entry.id   AF-A0A932P6E6-F1
#
_cell.length_a   1.000
_cell.length_b   1.000
_cell.length_c   1.000
_cell.angle_alpha   90.00
_cell.angle_beta   90.00
_cell.angle_gamma   90.00
#
_symmetry.space_group_name_H-M   'P 1'
#
loop_
_entity.id
_entity.type
_entity.pdbx_description
1 polymer ?
#
loop_
_entity_poly.entity_id
_entity_poly.type
_entity_poly.pdbx_seq_one_letter_code
_entity_poly.pdbx_strand_id
1 'polypeptide(L)'
;NPAASFKATEGLEYGMAESVFGQFDQTSDYPVQARGYRMFTGDYKFLGYECLGTVGGVGCGFTTVNVGDVTAMFRGQHFDAGFTVAGRYWDGATLPKAIWALTSHAGFNMLNLAGLGTNAGANCSVPQGCNQVNFQVFITSGNELLVKAETVMGK
;
A
#
# COMPACT_ATOMS: atom_id res chain seq x y z
N ASN A 1 -29.57 -10.03 3.03
CA ASN A 1 -29.85 -8.79 2.28
C ASN A 1 -29.27 -7.64 3.07
N PRO A 2 -28.42 -6.75 2.51
CA PRO A 2 -28.34 -6.42 1.09
C PRO A 2 -27.32 -7.29 0.34
N ALA A 3 -27.79 -8.19 -0.51
CA ALA A 3 -27.51 -8.17 -1.94
C ALA A 3 -27.39 -6.74 -2.50
N ALA A 4 -26.17 -6.23 -2.47
CA ALA A 4 -25.73 -5.28 -3.47
C ALA A 4 -24.89 -6.08 -4.47
N SER A 5 -25.30 -6.01 -5.72
CA SER A 5 -24.65 -6.54 -6.91
C SER A 5 -23.22 -6.01 -7.10
N PHE A 6 -22.28 -6.45 -6.26
CA PHE A 6 -20.86 -6.21 -6.49
C PHE A 6 -20.37 -7.22 -7.53
N LYS A 7 -20.34 -6.79 -8.80
CA LYS A 7 -19.45 -7.43 -9.77
C LYS A 7 -18.04 -6.91 -9.48
N ALA A 8 -17.21 -7.74 -8.87
CA ALA A 8 -15.76 -7.53 -8.78
C ALA A 8 -15.14 -7.68 -10.19
N THR A 9 -15.47 -6.77 -11.11
CA THR A 9 -15.12 -6.93 -12.53
C THR A 9 -13.82 -6.27 -12.96
N GLU A 10 -13.03 -5.64 -12.08
CA GLU A 10 -11.73 -5.07 -12.50
C GLU A 10 -10.65 -5.16 -11.41
N GLY A 11 -9.70 -6.09 -11.57
CA GLY A 11 -8.39 -6.00 -10.94
C GLY A 11 -8.24 -6.59 -9.53
N LEU A 12 -8.69 -5.89 -8.48
CA LEU A 12 -8.42 -6.25 -7.07
C LEU A 12 -9.71 -6.59 -6.30
N GLU A 13 -9.61 -7.53 -5.35
CA GLU A 13 -10.59 -7.69 -4.28
C GLU A 13 -10.63 -6.41 -3.43
N TYR A 14 -11.79 -6.09 -2.86
CA TYR A 14 -11.83 -5.07 -1.81
C TYR A 14 -10.90 -5.53 -0.69
N GLY A 15 -9.86 -4.74 -0.42
CA GLY A 15 -8.89 -5.07 0.61
C GLY A 15 -9.57 -5.27 1.96
N MET A 16 -8.97 -6.07 2.83
CA MET A 16 -9.37 -6.11 4.23
C MET A 16 -9.30 -4.69 4.82
N ALA A 17 -10.11 -4.43 5.85
CA ALA A 17 -10.07 -3.16 6.57
C ALA A 17 -8.63 -2.79 6.96
N GLU A 18 -8.31 -1.50 6.89
CA GLU A 18 -7.02 -0.97 7.31
C GLU A 18 -6.69 -1.47 8.71
N SER A 19 -5.48 -1.98 8.88
CA SER A 19 -4.98 -2.45 10.16
C SER A 19 -3.61 -1.86 10.43
N VAL A 20 -3.36 -1.50 11.69
CA VAL A 20 -2.02 -1.09 12.14
C VAL A 20 -1.05 -2.22 11.83
N PHE A 21 0.10 -1.86 11.28
CA PHE A 21 1.07 -2.85 10.84
C PHE A 21 2.48 -2.54 11.31
N GLY A 22 3.07 -3.49 12.03
CA GLY A 22 4.29 -3.27 12.79
C GLY A 22 4.06 -2.41 14.02
N GLN A 23 5.02 -2.47 14.95
CA GLN A 23 5.12 -1.51 16.06
C GLN A 23 6.30 -0.58 15.79
N PHE A 24 6.25 0.61 16.38
CA PHE A 24 7.33 1.59 16.34
C PHE A 24 8.68 0.94 16.70
N ASP A 25 9.70 1.17 15.88
CA ASP A 25 11.07 0.65 16.03
C ASP A 25 11.16 -0.90 16.09
N GLN A 26 10.22 -1.61 15.46
CA GLN A 26 10.28 -3.06 15.33
C GLN A 26 10.37 -3.51 13.87
N THR A 27 11.07 -4.61 13.65
CA THR A 27 11.01 -5.32 12.38
C THR A 27 9.81 -6.26 12.38
N SER A 28 9.05 -6.29 11.29
CA SER A 28 7.92 -7.19 11.09
C SER A 28 8.09 -8.02 9.82
N ASP A 29 7.50 -9.21 9.84
CA ASP A 29 7.37 -10.02 8.65
C ASP A 29 6.23 -9.49 7.77
N TYR A 30 6.49 -9.33 6.49
CA TYR A 30 5.54 -8.83 5.49
C TYR A 30 5.12 -9.96 4.54
N PRO A 31 4.12 -10.79 4.92
CA PRO A 31 3.58 -11.79 4.02
C PRO A 31 2.72 -11.15 2.93
N VAL A 32 2.92 -11.59 1.69
CA VAL A 32 2.06 -11.30 0.54
C VAL A 32 1.61 -12.62 -0.08
N GLN A 33 0.34 -12.95 0.13
CA GLN A 33 -0.26 -14.20 -0.33
C GLN A 33 -0.06 -14.42 -1.83
N ALA A 34 0.02 -15.69 -2.24
CA ALA A 34 0.02 -16.08 -3.64
C ALA A 34 -1.17 -15.43 -4.37
N ARG A 35 -0.91 -14.89 -5.57
CA ARG A 35 -1.91 -14.19 -6.39
C ARG A 35 -2.66 -13.09 -5.63
N GLY A 36 -1.93 -12.34 -4.80
CA GLY A 36 -2.49 -11.28 -3.98
C GLY A 36 -1.60 -10.06 -3.91
N TYR A 37 -2.07 -9.07 -3.17
CA TYR A 37 -1.36 -7.84 -2.93
C TYR A 37 -1.40 -7.46 -1.46
N ARG A 38 -0.43 -6.65 -1.07
CA ARG A 38 -0.40 -5.97 0.21
C ARG A 38 0.15 -4.57 0.03
N MET A 39 -0.61 -3.60 0.48
CA MET A 39 -0.25 -2.19 0.54
C MET A 39 0.19 -1.84 1.95
N PHE A 40 1.14 -0.93 2.05
CA PHE A 40 1.54 -0.28 3.27
C PHE A 40 1.66 1.23 3.02
N THR A 41 1.26 2.02 4.01
CA THR A 41 1.44 3.47 4.07
C THR A 41 2.07 3.77 5.42
N GLY A 42 3.06 4.65 5.45
CA GLY A 42 3.90 4.90 6.62
C GLY A 42 5.39 4.84 6.28
N ASP A 43 6.23 4.92 7.31
CA ASP A 43 7.67 4.88 7.19
C ASP A 43 8.13 3.42 7.02
N TYR A 44 9.09 3.17 6.12
CA TYR A 44 9.54 1.81 5.87
C TYR A 44 11.01 1.69 5.43
N LYS A 45 11.57 0.51 5.71
CA LYS A 45 12.70 -0.07 4.98
C LYS A 45 12.30 -1.43 4.45
N PHE A 46 12.09 -1.53 3.14
CA PHE A 46 11.55 -2.71 2.46
C PHE A 46 12.35 -3.02 1.20
N LEU A 47 12.86 -4.25 1.08
CA LEU A 47 13.65 -4.70 -0.09
C LEU A 47 14.83 -3.78 -0.45
N GLY A 48 15.49 -3.20 0.56
CA GLY A 48 16.60 -2.27 0.35
C GLY A 48 16.19 -0.85 -0.02
N TYR A 49 14.88 -0.55 -0.07
CA TYR A 49 14.34 0.79 -0.25
C TYR A 49 13.90 1.36 1.08
N GLU A 50 14.19 2.63 1.26
CA GLU A 50 13.85 3.36 2.47
C GLU A 50 13.03 4.59 2.09
N CYS A 51 11.93 4.78 2.80
CA CYS A 51 11.16 6.02 2.76
C CYS A 51 10.79 6.36 4.19
N LEU A 52 11.36 7.46 4.68
CA LEU A 52 11.06 8.02 5.99
C LEU A 52 10.35 9.34 5.72
N GLY A 53 9.06 9.36 6.01
CA GLY A 53 8.22 10.53 5.84
C GLY A 53 8.62 11.62 6.82
N THR A 54 8.25 12.85 6.47
CA THR A 54 8.35 13.99 7.38
C THR A 54 6.96 14.50 7.69
N VAL A 55 6.67 14.76 8.97
CA VAL A 55 5.37 15.30 9.41
C VAL A 55 5.10 16.61 8.67
N GLY A 56 4.05 16.65 7.84
CA GLY A 56 3.69 17.82 7.02
C GLY A 56 4.49 17.99 5.71
N GLY A 57 5.27 16.98 5.31
CA GLY A 57 6.14 16.98 4.12
C GLY A 57 5.78 15.91 3.10
N VAL A 58 6.73 15.04 2.76
CA VAL A 58 6.56 13.90 1.83
C VAL A 58 6.10 12.67 2.61
N GLY A 59 4.96 12.11 2.22
CA GLY A 59 4.43 10.84 2.72
C GLY A 59 5.05 9.64 2.02
N CYS A 60 4.94 8.48 2.65
CA CYS A 60 5.53 7.24 2.14
C CYS A 60 4.47 6.14 2.03
N GLY A 61 4.50 5.40 0.93
CA GLY A 61 3.72 4.20 0.77
C GLY A 61 4.32 3.26 -0.25
N PHE A 62 3.87 2.01 -0.22
CA PHE A 62 4.14 1.07 -1.29
C PHE A 62 3.05 0.01 -1.41
N THR A 63 2.97 -0.61 -2.57
CA THR A 63 2.17 -1.81 -2.81
C THR A 63 3.09 -2.92 -3.30
N THR A 64 2.98 -4.11 -2.70
CA THR A 64 3.57 -5.33 -3.24
C THR A 64 2.47 -6.21 -3.83
N VAL A 65 2.64 -6.62 -5.08
CA VAL A 65 1.81 -7.60 -5.78
C VAL A 65 2.63 -8.86 -5.96
N ASN A 66 2.11 -10.00 -5.50
CA ASN A 66 2.71 -11.30 -5.72
C ASN A 66 1.94 -12.04 -6.81
N VAL A 67 2.54 -12.12 -7.99
CA VAL A 67 1.97 -12.85 -9.15
C VAL A 67 2.29 -14.34 -9.17
N GLY A 68 3.11 -14.80 -8.22
CA GLY A 68 3.49 -16.20 -8.08
C GLY A 68 2.42 -17.05 -7.40
N ASP A 69 2.63 -18.37 -7.48
CA ASP A 69 1.75 -19.39 -6.90
C ASP A 69 2.10 -19.76 -5.45
N VAL A 70 3.14 -19.14 -4.89
CA VAL A 70 3.56 -19.31 -3.50
C VAL A 70 3.54 -17.97 -2.77
N THR A 71 3.21 -18.00 -1.48
CA THR A 71 3.24 -16.80 -0.63
C THR A 71 4.66 -16.23 -0.55
N ALA A 72 4.78 -14.94 -0.82
CA ALA A 72 6.01 -14.20 -0.57
C ALA A 72 6.11 -13.88 0.93
N MET A 73 7.27 -14.13 1.51
CA MET A 73 7.57 -13.91 2.92
C MET A 73 8.81 -13.04 3.05
N PHE A 74 8.62 -11.72 3.18
CA PHE A 74 9.71 -10.77 3.41
C PHE A 74 9.91 -10.60 4.90
N ARG A 75 10.95 -11.22 5.45
CA ARG A 75 11.18 -11.26 6.91
C ARG A 75 11.99 -10.08 7.40
N GLY A 76 11.74 -9.68 8.65
CA GLY A 76 12.56 -8.68 9.34
C GLY A 76 12.61 -7.31 8.65
N GLN A 77 11.52 -6.91 7.99
CA GLN A 77 11.44 -5.60 7.32
C GLN A 77 11.03 -4.54 8.32
N HIS A 78 11.45 -3.29 8.13
CA HIS A 78 11.14 -2.20 9.06
C HIS A 78 9.91 -1.44 8.59
N PHE A 79 8.95 -1.25 9.49
CA PHE A 79 7.71 -0.51 9.24
C PHE A 79 7.36 0.31 10.48
N ASP A 80 6.99 1.56 10.27
CA ASP A 80 6.66 2.47 11.35
C ASP A 80 5.54 3.45 10.95
N ALA A 81 4.78 3.89 11.96
CA ALA A 81 3.71 4.88 11.86
C ALA A 81 2.70 4.60 10.73
N GLY A 82 2.39 3.32 10.50
CA GLY A 82 1.73 2.88 9.29
C GLY A 82 0.57 1.91 9.45
N PHE A 83 -0.20 1.80 8.36
CA PHE A 83 -1.26 0.81 8.21
C PHE A 83 -1.04 -0.03 6.96
N THR A 84 -1.66 -1.20 6.93
CA THR A 84 -1.60 -2.12 5.81
C THR A 84 -2.99 -2.53 5.36
N VAL A 85 -3.11 -2.78 4.06
CA VAL A 85 -4.28 -3.34 3.42
C VAL A 85 -3.83 -4.53 2.58
N ALA A 86 -4.44 -5.69 2.77
CA ALA A 86 -4.15 -6.88 1.97
C ALA A 86 -5.42 -7.35 1.25
N GLY A 87 -5.23 -7.94 0.07
CA GLY A 87 -6.34 -8.47 -0.74
C GLY A 87 -5.83 -9.38 -1.85
N ARG A 88 -6.75 -9.98 -2.61
CA ARG A 88 -6.42 -10.76 -3.81
C ARG A 88 -6.54 -9.90 -5.05
N TYR A 89 -5.94 -10.35 -6.15
CA TYR A 89 -6.29 -9.84 -7.47
C TYR A 89 -6.94 -10.97 -8.28
N TRP A 90 -7.90 -10.62 -9.14
CA TRP A 90 -8.74 -11.60 -9.84
C TRP A 90 -8.40 -11.71 -11.32
N ASP A 91 -7.77 -10.69 -11.89
CA ASP A 91 -7.41 -10.64 -13.29
C ASP A 91 -6.06 -9.93 -13.50
N GLY A 92 -5.09 -10.67 -14.07
CA GLY A 92 -3.77 -10.14 -14.40
C GLY A 92 -3.80 -9.11 -15.53
N ALA A 93 -4.79 -9.14 -16.43
CA ALA A 93 -4.88 -8.19 -17.54
C ALA A 93 -5.27 -6.79 -17.09
N THR A 94 -6.06 -6.67 -16.00
CA THR A 94 -6.45 -5.41 -15.39
C THR A 94 -5.55 -4.99 -14.22
N LEU A 95 -4.55 -5.80 -13.88
CA LEU A 95 -3.62 -5.54 -12.78
C LEU A 95 -2.97 -4.15 -12.81
N PRO A 96 -2.51 -3.60 -13.97
CA PRO A 96 -1.97 -2.25 -14.00
C PRO A 96 -2.99 -1.19 -13.56
N LYS A 97 -4.24 -1.27 -14.03
CA LYS A 97 -5.30 -0.33 -13.63
C LYS A 97 -5.57 -0.42 -12.13
N ALA A 98 -5.57 -1.64 -11.62
CA ALA A 98 -5.85 -1.93 -10.22
C ALA A 98 -4.75 -1.39 -9.28
N ILE A 99 -3.48 -1.58 -9.66
CA ILE A 99 -2.33 -0.98 -8.98
C ILE A 99 -2.50 0.54 -8.90
N TRP A 100 -2.80 1.19 -10.03
CA TRP A 100 -2.96 2.64 -10.05
C TRP A 100 -4.17 3.13 -9.26
N ALA A 101 -5.30 2.42 -9.30
CA ALA A 101 -6.46 2.73 -8.48
C ALA A 101 -6.15 2.67 -6.98
N LEU A 102 -5.45 1.61 -6.55
CA LEU A 102 -5.05 1.44 -5.15
C LEU A 102 -4.08 2.54 -4.70
N THR A 103 -3.03 2.78 -5.49
CA THR A 103 -2.05 3.84 -5.22
C THR A 103 -2.70 5.22 -5.18
N SER A 104 -3.64 5.49 -6.10
CA SER A 104 -4.37 6.78 -6.15
C SER A 104 -5.29 6.96 -4.95
N HIS A 105 -5.98 5.90 -4.51
CA HIS A 105 -6.82 5.94 -3.31
C HIS A 105 -6.00 6.23 -2.05
N ALA A 106 -4.88 5.51 -1.88
CA ALA A 106 -3.97 5.76 -0.76
C ALA A 106 -3.41 7.18 -0.79
N GLY A 107 -2.95 7.65 -1.95
CA GLY A 107 -2.47 9.02 -2.14
C GLY A 107 -3.53 10.06 -1.81
N PHE A 108 -4.77 9.88 -2.29
CA PHE A 108 -5.89 10.78 -2.02
C PHE A 108 -6.15 10.98 -0.53
N ASN A 109 -6.12 9.88 0.25
CA ASN A 109 -6.29 9.92 1.69
C ASN A 109 -5.10 10.60 2.37
N MET A 110 -3.87 10.21 2.03
CA MET A 110 -2.65 10.77 2.62
C MET A 110 -2.47 12.27 2.38
N LEU A 111 -2.86 12.75 1.19
CA LEU A 111 -2.84 14.17 0.81
C LEU A 111 -4.03 14.95 1.40
N ASN A 112 -5.01 14.27 1.99
CA ASN A 112 -6.27 14.83 2.48
C ASN A 112 -7.02 15.70 1.45
N LEU A 113 -7.12 15.24 0.20
CA LEU A 113 -7.71 16.04 -0.88
C LEU A 113 -9.22 16.29 -0.71
N ALA A 114 -9.91 15.46 0.09
CA ALA A 114 -11.30 15.69 0.47
C ALA A 114 -11.48 16.75 1.59
N GLY A 115 -10.39 17.23 2.22
CA GLY A 115 -10.46 18.20 3.30
C GLY A 115 -11.12 17.65 4.57
N LEU A 116 -10.97 16.35 4.84
CA LEU A 116 -11.53 15.73 6.03
C LEU A 116 -10.74 16.20 7.25
N GLY A 117 -11.40 16.79 8.25
CA GLY A 117 -10.72 17.34 9.44
C GLY A 117 -9.91 16.31 10.25
N THR A 118 -10.07 15.01 9.96
CA THR A 118 -9.23 13.91 10.46
C THR A 118 -8.58 13.21 9.27
N ASN A 119 -7.25 13.22 9.21
CA ASN A 119 -6.48 12.51 8.19
C ASN A 119 -5.90 11.22 8.79
N ALA A 120 -6.34 10.07 8.30
CA ALA A 120 -5.86 8.75 8.72
C ALA A 120 -4.64 8.27 7.92
N GLY A 121 -4.01 9.13 7.12
CA GLY A 121 -2.96 8.82 6.14
C GLY A 121 -1.59 8.41 6.69
N ALA A 122 -1.52 7.62 7.76
CA ALA A 122 -0.30 7.07 8.33
C ALA A 122 0.71 8.17 8.73
N ASN A 123 1.91 8.20 8.15
CA ASN A 123 2.92 9.25 8.37
C ASN A 123 2.50 10.64 7.84
N CYS A 124 1.34 10.74 7.19
CA CYS A 124 0.67 11.99 6.81
C CYS A 124 -0.51 12.36 7.71
N SER A 125 -0.66 11.77 8.89
CA SER A 125 -1.80 11.95 9.81
C SER A 125 -1.86 13.31 10.53
N VAL A 126 -1.72 14.40 9.76
CA VAL A 126 -1.97 15.78 10.17
C VAL A 126 -3.20 16.33 9.45
N PRO A 127 -3.92 17.32 10.01
CA PRO A 127 -5.16 17.83 9.42
C PRO A 127 -5.01 18.30 7.96
N GLN A 128 -3.85 18.80 7.58
CA GLN A 128 -3.57 19.25 6.21
C GLN A 128 -3.13 18.12 5.27
N GLY A 129 -2.79 16.95 5.79
CA GLY A 129 -2.07 15.90 5.07
C GLY A 129 -0.68 16.31 4.57
N CYS A 130 -0.04 15.39 3.85
CA CYS A 130 1.24 15.64 3.21
C CYS A 130 1.09 16.54 1.97
N ASN A 131 2.19 17.16 1.53
CA ASN A 131 2.21 17.91 0.25
C ASN A 131 2.41 16.99 -0.95
N GLN A 132 3.08 15.87 -0.71
CA GLN A 132 3.46 14.89 -1.71
C GLN A 132 3.49 13.50 -1.07
N VAL A 133 3.32 12.45 -1.86
CA VAL A 133 3.48 11.06 -1.42
C VAL A 133 4.39 10.35 -2.41
N ASN A 134 5.52 9.81 -1.92
CA ASN A 134 6.33 8.86 -2.68
C ASN A 134 5.70 7.48 -2.53
N PHE A 135 5.37 6.87 -3.66
CA PHE A 135 4.72 5.57 -3.69
C PHE A 135 5.48 4.59 -4.57
N GLN A 136 5.87 3.46 -3.99
CA GLN A 136 6.55 2.38 -4.70
C GLN A 136 5.56 1.25 -5.05
N VAL A 137 5.81 0.57 -6.16
CA VAL A 137 5.09 -0.64 -6.56
C VAL A 137 6.11 -1.73 -6.81
N PHE A 138 5.97 -2.84 -6.09
CA PHE A 138 6.79 -4.03 -6.24
C PHE A 138 5.93 -5.16 -6.83
N ILE A 139 6.37 -5.77 -7.92
CA ILE A 139 5.77 -7.00 -8.46
C ILE A 139 6.75 -8.13 -8.22
N THR A 140 6.26 -9.20 -7.61
CA THR A 140 7.06 -10.32 -7.11
C THR A 140 6.47 -11.66 -7.56
N SER A 141 7.29 -12.70 -7.63
CA SER A 141 6.85 -14.09 -7.74
C SER A 141 7.48 -14.88 -6.60
N GLY A 142 6.70 -15.16 -5.55
CA GLY A 142 7.29 -15.54 -4.27
C GLY A 142 8.22 -14.44 -3.76
N ASN A 143 9.41 -14.79 -3.28
CA ASN A 143 10.38 -13.81 -2.76
C ASN A 143 11.22 -13.13 -3.85
N GLU A 144 11.04 -13.47 -5.12
CA GLU A 144 11.76 -12.86 -6.23
C GLU A 144 11.09 -11.55 -6.66
N LEU A 145 11.85 -10.46 -6.70
CA LEU A 145 11.41 -9.18 -7.23
C LEU A 145 11.53 -9.17 -8.76
N LEU A 146 10.41 -9.02 -9.45
CA LEU A 146 10.34 -8.99 -10.92
C LEU A 146 10.35 -7.56 -11.46
N VAL A 147 9.54 -6.69 -10.86
CA VAL A 147 9.37 -5.30 -11.30
C VAL A 147 9.33 -4.38 -10.10
N LYS A 148 9.93 -3.21 -10.28
CA LYS A 148 9.77 -2.07 -9.40
C LYS A 148 9.34 -0.86 -10.22
N ALA A 149 8.33 -0.15 -9.74
CA ALA A 149 7.97 1.16 -10.24
C ALA A 149 7.91 2.15 -9.07
N GLU A 150 8.22 3.40 -9.36
CA GLU A 150 8.11 4.52 -8.42
C GLU A 150 7.19 5.56 -9.04
N THR A 151 6.35 6.15 -8.22
CA THR A 151 5.55 7.32 -8.58
C THR A 151 5.56 8.32 -7.45
N VAL A 152 5.27 9.56 -7.79
CA VAL A 152 5.16 10.62 -6.80
C VAL A 152 3.88 11.40 -7.07
N MET A 153 3.01 11.49 -6.05
CA MET A 153 1.72 12.16 -6.12
C MET A 153 1.78 13.47 -5.34
N GLY A 154 1.35 14.59 -5.93
CA GLY A 154 1.28 15.89 -5.28
C GLY A 154 -0.16 16.38 -5.11
N LYS A 155 -0.34 17.39 -4.24
CA LYS A 155 -1.58 18.17 -4.17
C LYS A 155 -1.83 18.99 -5.44
#